data_AF-A0A227J5J8-F1
#
_entry.id   AF-A0A227J5J8-F1
#
_cell.length_a   1.000
_cell.length_b   1.000
_cell.length_c   1.000
_cell.angle_alpha   90.00
_cell.angle_beta   90.00
_cell.angle_gamma   90.00
#
_symmetry.space_group_name_H-M   'P 1'
#
loop_
_entity.id
_entity.type
_entity.pdbx_description
1 polymer ?
#
loop_
_entity_poly.entity_id
_entity_poly.type
_entity_poly.pdbx_seq_one_letter_code
_entity_poly.pdbx_strand_id
1 'polypeptide(L)'
;TWNHSFQGSCMFLDAWNDAADKNCPLQAALRKAIDTWLSYLEIQIAKGKENQEFISDLDTRQATFDLYGQYLSAHVFYSIKGEEESLRLFWQGIDNLLARWRG
;
A
#
# COMPACT_ATOMS: atom_id res chain seq x y z
N THR A 1 -23.57 7.25 -6.41
CA THR A 1 -22.13 7.43 -6.16
C THR A 1 -21.99 8.28 -4.91
N TRP A 2 -21.63 7.68 -3.77
CA TRP A 2 -21.90 8.26 -2.43
C TRP A 2 -20.82 9.18 -1.86
N ASN A 3 -19.67 9.38 -2.52
CA ASN A 3 -18.73 10.44 -2.16
C ASN A 3 -17.71 10.68 -3.28
N HIS A 4 -17.64 11.91 -3.83
CA HIS A 4 -16.66 12.29 -4.85
C HIS A 4 -15.23 12.43 -4.29
N SER A 5 -15.06 12.61 -2.96
CA SER A 5 -13.76 12.72 -2.30
C SER A 5 -12.97 11.40 -2.24
N PHE A 6 -13.58 10.28 -2.64
CA PHE A 6 -12.91 8.98 -2.74
C PHE A 6 -12.44 8.63 -4.17
N GLN A 7 -12.55 9.55 -5.13
CA GLN A 7 -12.21 9.32 -6.55
C GLN A 7 -10.73 9.52 -6.92
N GLY A 8 -9.83 9.04 -6.07
CA GLY A 8 -8.61 8.43 -6.64
C GLY A 8 -7.45 9.36 -6.99
N SER A 9 -7.03 10.19 -6.05
CA SER A 9 -5.62 10.50 -5.91
C SER A 9 -5.30 10.83 -4.45
N CYS A 10 -4.25 10.21 -3.92
CA CYS A 10 -3.68 10.70 -2.67
C CYS A 10 -3.17 12.12 -2.96
N MET A 11 -3.65 13.13 -2.23
CA MET A 11 -3.22 14.53 -2.38
C MET A 11 -1.68 14.66 -2.32
N PHE A 12 -0.98 13.74 -1.66
CA PHE A 12 0.48 13.63 -1.66
C PHE A 12 1.07 13.10 -2.96
N LEU A 13 0.45 12.12 -3.62
CA LEU A 13 0.87 11.64 -4.93
C LEU A 13 0.59 12.69 -6.02
N ASP A 14 -0.51 13.43 -5.90
CA ASP A 14 -0.78 14.56 -6.78
C ASP A 14 0.21 15.69 -6.53
N ALA A 15 0.44 16.13 -5.29
CA ALA A 15 1.45 17.15 -4.98
C ALA A 15 2.87 16.71 -5.39
N TRP A 16 3.19 15.41 -5.31
CA TRP A 16 4.44 14.85 -5.79
C TRP A 16 4.56 14.89 -7.33
N ASN A 17 3.46 14.64 -8.04
CA ASN A 17 3.43 14.62 -9.52
C ASN A 17 3.25 16.00 -10.14
N ASP A 18 2.60 16.94 -9.45
CA ASP A 18 2.23 18.27 -9.96
C ASP A 18 3.44 19.20 -10.08
N ALA A 19 4.47 18.99 -9.25
CA ALA A 19 5.67 19.83 -9.20
C ALA A 19 6.81 19.41 -10.13
N ALA A 20 6.67 18.33 -10.89
CA ALA A 20 7.78 17.78 -11.67
C ALA A 20 7.50 17.67 -13.15
N ASP A 21 8.50 18.05 -13.94
CA ASP A 21 8.55 17.76 -15.36
C ASP A 21 8.39 16.25 -15.57
N LYS A 22 7.50 15.85 -16.49
CA LYS A 22 7.23 14.44 -16.84
C LYS A 22 8.50 13.68 -17.24
N ASN A 23 9.55 14.39 -17.62
CA ASN A 23 10.85 13.84 -18.00
C ASN A 23 11.93 13.93 -16.89
N CYS A 24 11.57 14.27 -15.65
CA CYS A 24 12.52 14.34 -14.54
C CYS A 24 13.14 12.95 -14.25
N PRO A 25 14.45 12.74 -14.44
CA PRO A 25 15.09 11.44 -14.23
C PRO A 25 14.95 10.92 -12.79
N LEU A 26 14.92 11.84 -11.82
CA LEU A 26 14.72 11.50 -10.41
C LEU A 26 13.34 10.89 -10.17
N GLN A 27 12.29 11.46 -10.74
CA GLN A 27 10.95 10.91 -10.60
C GLN A 27 10.79 9.55 -11.28
N ALA A 28 11.38 9.39 -12.46
CA ALA A 28 11.39 8.10 -13.16
C ALA A 28 12.08 7.01 -12.32
N ALA A 29 13.23 7.33 -11.71
CA ALA A 29 13.94 6.42 -10.82
C ALA A 29 13.12 6.06 -9.58
N LEU A 30 12.44 7.04 -8.97
CA LEU A 30 11.61 6.82 -7.78
C LEU A 30 10.36 5.99 -8.10
N ARG A 31 9.68 6.23 -9.23
CA ARG A 31 8.57 5.39 -9.69
C ARG A 31 9.02 3.94 -9.90
N LYS A 32 10.18 3.74 -10.54
CA LYS A 32 10.75 2.41 -10.76
C LYS A 32 11.08 1.70 -9.44
N ALA A 33 11.59 2.43 -8.45
CA ALA A 33 11.88 1.87 -7.13
C ALA A 33 10.59 1.42 -6.42
N ILE A 34 9.54 2.24 -6.46
CA ILE A 34 8.23 1.88 -5.88
C ILE A 34 7.62 0.67 -6.60
N ASP A 35 7.65 0.65 -7.94
CA ASP A 35 7.16 -0.47 -8.75
C ASP A 35 7.90 -1.79 -8.43
N THR A 36 9.22 -1.72 -8.24
CA THR A 36 10.04 -2.87 -7.82
C THR A 36 9.62 -3.36 -6.44
N TRP A 37 9.34 -2.45 -5.51
CA TRP A 37 8.88 -2.80 -4.17
C TRP A 37 7.49 -3.46 -4.17
N LEU A 38 6.54 -2.90 -4.92
CA LEU A 38 5.20 -3.49 -5.07
C LEU A 38 5.27 -4.88 -5.69
N SER A 39 6.07 -5.05 -6.73
CA SER A 39 6.33 -6.36 -7.36
C SER A 39 6.89 -7.37 -6.36
N TYR A 40 7.83 -6.93 -5.52
CA TYR A 40 8.40 -7.79 -4.48
C TYR A 40 7.35 -8.24 -3.46
N LEU A 41 6.47 -7.33 -3.00
CA LEU A 41 5.38 -7.68 -2.07
C LEU A 41 4.42 -8.70 -2.69
N GLU A 42 4.03 -8.52 -3.95
CA GLU A 42 3.16 -9.46 -4.66
C GLU A 42 3.78 -10.86 -4.72
N ILE A 43 5.09 -10.96 -4.99
CA ILE A 43 5.82 -12.23 -4.99
C ILE A 43 5.77 -12.90 -3.61
N GLN A 44 5.92 -12.16 -2.51
CA GLN A 44 5.86 -12.74 -1.17
C GLN A 44 4.45 -13.26 -0.83
N ILE A 45 3.41 -12.52 -1.21
CA ILE A 45 2.02 -12.95 -1.00
C ILE A 45 1.73 -14.19 -1.85
N ALA A 46 2.20 -14.23 -3.09
CA ALA A 46 2.07 -15.41 -3.95
C ALA A 46 2.74 -16.65 -3.34
N LYS A 47 3.93 -16.52 -2.76
CA LYS A 47 4.59 -17.61 -2.03
C LYS A 47 3.78 -18.10 -0.83
N GLY A 48 3.15 -17.19 -0.08
CA GLY A 48 2.25 -17.59 1.00
C GLY A 48 1.07 -18.45 0.51
N LYS A 49 0.54 -18.17 -0.69
CA LYS A 49 -0.46 -19.04 -1.33
C LYS A 49 0.12 -20.40 -1.71
N GLU A 50 1.29 -20.42 -2.34
CA GLU A 50 1.99 -21.65 -2.75
C GLU A 50 2.29 -22.56 -1.54
N ASN A 51 2.62 -21.96 -0.39
CA ASN A 51 2.85 -22.66 0.86
C ASN A 51 1.57 -23.02 1.64
N GLN A 52 0.38 -22.73 1.09
CA GLN A 52 -0.91 -22.95 1.75
C GLN A 52 -1.08 -22.18 3.06
N GLU A 53 -0.33 -21.08 3.25
CA GLU A 53 -0.49 -20.15 4.38
C GLU A 53 -1.68 -19.20 4.18
N PHE A 54 -2.09 -18.99 2.92
CA PHE A 54 -3.22 -18.15 2.52
C PHE A 54 -4.21 -18.93 1.65
N ILE A 55 -5.45 -18.44 1.59
CA ILE A 55 -6.52 -18.98 0.74
C ILE A 55 -6.07 -19.02 -0.73
N SER A 56 -6.44 -20.09 -1.42
CA SER A 56 -5.96 -20.38 -2.78
C SER A 56 -6.46 -19.38 -3.83
N ASP A 57 -7.61 -18.75 -3.58
CA ASP A 57 -8.23 -17.75 -4.44
C ASP A 57 -7.87 -16.30 -4.07
N LEU A 58 -6.94 -16.09 -3.11
CA LEU A 58 -6.46 -14.76 -2.75
C LEU A 58 -5.93 -14.01 -4.00
N ASP A 59 -6.50 -12.85 -4.29
CA ASP A 59 -5.95 -11.94 -5.30
C ASP A 59 -4.69 -11.26 -4.75
N THR A 60 -3.52 -11.67 -5.25
CA THR A 60 -2.22 -11.17 -4.80
C THR A 60 -2.02 -9.69 -5.09
N ARG A 61 -2.63 -9.17 -6.17
CA ARG A 61 -2.53 -7.74 -6.53
C ARG A 61 -3.36 -6.90 -5.59
N GLN A 62 -4.60 -7.31 -5.30
CA GLN A 62 -5.44 -6.62 -4.33
C GLN A 62 -4.83 -6.68 -2.93
N ALA A 63 -4.25 -7.82 -2.54
CA ALA A 63 -3.53 -7.97 -1.27
C ALA A 63 -2.32 -7.02 -1.18
N THR A 64 -1.53 -6.90 -2.25
CA THR A 64 -0.43 -5.92 -2.33
C THR A 64 -0.93 -4.49 -2.21
N PHE A 65 -2.02 -4.14 -2.92
CA PHE A 65 -2.63 -2.82 -2.85
C PHE A 65 -3.08 -2.49 -1.42
N ASP A 66 -3.80 -3.41 -0.76
CA ASP A 66 -4.28 -3.23 0.60
C ASP A 66 -3.12 -3.06 1.60
N LEU A 67 -2.09 -3.91 1.49
CA LEU A 67 -0.92 -3.89 2.36
C LEU A 67 -0.14 -2.57 2.23
N TYR A 68 0.13 -2.16 1.00
CA TYR A 68 0.82 -0.89 0.75
C TYR A 68 -0.03 0.32 1.16
N GLY A 69 -1.37 0.22 1.03
CA GLY A 69 -2.31 1.22 1.53
C GLY A 69 -2.22 1.42 3.04
N GLN A 70 -2.09 0.34 3.83
CA GLN A 70 -1.86 0.45 5.29
C GLN A 70 -0.55 1.16 5.59
N TYR A 71 0.53 0.82 4.89
CA TYR A 71 1.83 1.46 5.05
C TYR A 71 1.78 2.97 4.77
N LEU A 72 1.18 3.38 3.65
CA LEU A 72 1.02 4.80 3.33
C LEU A 72 0.17 5.54 4.37
N SER A 73 -0.92 4.92 4.82
CA SER A 73 -1.80 5.50 5.84
C SER A 73 -1.07 5.69 7.17
N ALA A 74 -0.23 4.73 7.57
CA ALA A 74 0.58 4.81 8.79
C ALA A 74 1.55 6.01 8.75
N HIS A 75 2.21 6.26 7.61
CA HIS A 75 3.09 7.43 7.47
C HIS A 75 2.35 8.76 7.64
N VAL A 76 1.16 8.87 7.04
CA VAL A 76 0.32 10.07 7.19
C VAL A 76 -0.14 10.22 8.64
N PHE A 77 -0.65 9.15 9.25
CA PHE A 77 -1.12 9.18 10.65
C PHE A 77 0.01 9.48 11.63
N TYR A 78 1.23 8.98 11.38
CA TYR A 78 2.40 9.27 12.21
C TYR A 78 2.62 10.79 12.31
N SER A 79 2.60 11.48 11.17
CA SER A 79 2.83 12.93 11.12
C SER A 79 1.76 13.80 11.80
N ILE A 80 0.53 13.28 11.95
CA ILE A 80 -0.63 14.04 12.45
C ILE A 80 -1.02 13.63 13.87
N LYS A 81 -0.97 12.33 14.16
CA LYS A 81 -1.47 11.71 15.40
C LYS A 81 -0.36 11.19 16.31
N GLY A 82 0.88 11.19 15.82
CA GLY A 82 2.03 10.66 16.55
C GLY A 82 2.24 9.17 16.32
N GLU A 83 3.41 8.71 16.75
CA GLU A 83 3.93 7.37 16.49
C GLU A 83 3.07 6.26 17.08
N GLU A 84 2.72 6.37 18.37
CA GLU A 84 2.04 5.32 19.10
C GLU A 84 0.69 4.95 18.46
N GLU A 85 -0.12 5.96 18.15
CA GLU A 85 -1.43 5.74 17.54
C GLU A 85 -1.32 5.24 16.10
N SER A 86 -0.33 5.73 15.34
CA SER A 86 -0.07 5.24 13.98
C SER A 86 0.32 3.77 13.97
N LEU A 87 1.27 3.36 14.82
CA LEU A 87 1.70 1.97 14.92
C LEU A 87 0.56 1.06 15.38
N ARG A 88 -0.25 1.49 16.37
CA ARG A 88 -1.41 0.74 16.84
C ARG A 88 -2.40 0.47 15.70
N LEU A 89 -2.74 1.50 14.93
CA LEU A 89 -3.67 1.37 13.79
C LEU A 89 -3.07 0.53 12.66
N PHE A 90 -1.79 0.71 12.35
CA PHE A 90 -1.09 -0.07 11.33
C PHE A 90 -1.13 -1.55 11.65
N TRP A 91 -0.67 -1.96 12.84
CA TRP A 91 -0.62 -3.38 13.20
C TRP A 91 -2.00 -4.01 13.27
N GLN A 92 -3.00 -3.30 13.80
CA GLN A 92 -4.38 -3.77 13.77
C GLN A 92 -4.88 -3.96 12.33
N GLY A 93 -4.52 -3.08 11.40
CA GLY A 93 -4.83 -3.19 9.98
C GLY A 93 -4.16 -4.39 9.32
N ILE A 94 -2.88 -4.65 9.65
CA ILE A 94 -2.14 -5.83 9.18
C ILE A 94 -2.78 -7.13 9.70
N ASP A 95 -3.14 -7.20 10.98
CA ASP A 95 -3.78 -8.39 11.56
C ASP A 95 -5.11 -8.69 10.86
N ASN A 96 -5.92 -7.66 10.59
CA ASN A 96 -7.17 -7.80 9.85
C ASN A 96 -6.94 -8.28 8.41
N LEU A 97 -5.87 -7.83 7.74
CA LEU A 97 -5.50 -8.31 6.41
C LEU A 97 -5.13 -9.79 6.45
N LEU A 98 -4.23 -10.17 7.35
CA LEU A 98 -3.75 -11.55 7.47
C LEU A 98 -4.87 -12.51 7.86
N ALA A 99 -5.78 -12.10 8.75
CA ALA A 99 -6.96 -12.89 9.09
C ALA A 99 -7.82 -13.17 7.84
N ARG A 100 -8.11 -12.14 7.03
CA ARG A 100 -8.85 -12.31 5.77
C ARG A 100 -8.15 -13.21 4.77
N TRP A 101 -6.82 -13.14 4.70
CA TRP A 101 -6.03 -13.94 3.76
C TRP A 101 -5.93 -15.41 4.15
N ARG A 102 -6.10 -15.75 5.44
CA ARG A 102 -6.07 -17.13 5.94
C ARG A 102 -7.42 -17.85 5.82
N GLY A 103 -8.52 -17.10 5.72
CA GLY A 103 -9.88 -17.64 5.62
C GLY A 103 -10.60 -17.64 6.96
#